data_AF-A0A7Z9SCH5-F1
#
_entry.id   AF-A0A7Z9SCH5-F1
#
_cell.length_a   1.000
_cell.length_b   1.000
_cell.length_c   1.000
_cell.angle_alpha   90.00
_cell.angle_beta   90.00
_cell.angle_gamma   90.00
#
_symmetry.space_group_name_H-M   'P 1'
#
loop_
_entity.id
_entity.type
_entity.pdbx_description
1 polymer ?
#
loop_
_entity_poly.entity_id
_entity_poly.type
_entity_poly.pdbx_seq_one_letter_code
_entity_poly.pdbx_strand_id
1 'polypeptide(L)'
;DMDNYYLNNAVYLMEEFLESTTEPYYKGEVDYGDRAEHCWNGDHTRPNATSRLRYNQMFIARAVERMEESAPAGADLTSWRY
;
A
#
# COMPACT_ATOMS: atom_id res chain seq x y z
N ASP A 1 -20.80 -7.60 -9.40
CA ASP A 1 -20.27 -8.63 -10.32
C ASP A 1 -19.35 -8.11 -11.41
N MET A 2 -19.71 -7.07 -12.19
CA MET A 2 -18.81 -6.55 -13.23
C MET A 2 -17.60 -5.79 -12.64
N ASP A 3 -17.83 -5.01 -11.58
CA ASP A 3 -16.81 -4.14 -10.97
C ASP A 3 -15.61 -4.92 -10.41
N ASN A 4 -15.84 -5.96 -9.59
CA ASN A 4 -14.76 -6.76 -9.03
C ASN A 4 -14.00 -7.55 -10.11
N TYR A 5 -14.67 -8.07 -11.15
CA TYR A 5 -14.01 -8.93 -12.14
C TYR A 5 -13.07 -8.15 -13.08
N TYR A 6 -13.49 -7.01 -13.62
CA TYR A 6 -12.65 -6.23 -14.53
C TYR A 6 -11.51 -5.51 -13.81
N LEU A 7 -11.74 -5.05 -12.57
CA LEU A 7 -10.72 -4.33 -11.81
C LEU A 7 -9.65 -5.25 -11.24
N ASN A 8 -9.98 -6.50 -10.89
CA ASN A 8 -8.97 -7.48 -10.48
C ASN A 8 -7.92 -7.72 -11.57
N ASN A 9 -8.35 -7.92 -12.82
CA ASN A 9 -7.42 -8.09 -13.94
C ASN A 9 -6.58 -6.84 -14.21
N ALA A 10 -7.15 -5.64 -14.01
CA ALA A 10 -6.41 -4.40 -14.17
C ALA A 10 -5.26 -4.25 -13.15
N VAL A 11 -5.47 -4.69 -11.90
CA VAL A 11 -4.42 -4.69 -10.86
C VAL A 11 -3.31 -5.68 -11.20
N TYR A 12 -3.65 -6.89 -11.67
CA TYR A 12 -2.64 -7.86 -12.10
C TYR A 12 -1.79 -7.35 -13.27
N LEU A 13 -2.41 -6.73 -14.28
CA LEU A 13 -1.68 -6.15 -15.42
C LEU A 13 -0.82 -4.95 -14.98
N MET A 14 -1.30 -4.16 -14.03
CA MET A 14 -0.51 -3.07 -13.46
C MET A 14 0.71 -3.61 -12.70
N GLU A 15 0.54 -4.64 -11.86
CA GLU A 15 1.65 -5.27 -11.14
C GLU A 15 2.68 -5.87 -12.12
N GLU A 16 2.24 -6.59 -13.15
CA GLU A 16 3.12 -7.14 -14.19
C GLU A 16 3.96 -6.04 -14.87
N PHE A 17 3.32 -4.91 -15.20
CA PHE A 17 4.03 -3.76 -15.76
C PHE A 17 5.04 -3.19 -14.75
N LEU A 18 4.64 -3.00 -13.50
CA LEU A 18 5.50 -2.43 -12.46
C LEU A 18 6.74 -3.31 -12.21
N GLU A 19 6.56 -4.63 -12.11
CA GLU A 19 7.64 -5.61 -11.97
C GLU A 19 8.59 -5.66 -13.19
N SER A 20 8.14 -5.23 -14.37
CA SER A 20 8.98 -5.16 -15.57
C SER A 20 9.97 -3.99 -15.61
N THR A 21 9.84 -3.02 -14.70
CA THR A 21 10.71 -1.83 -14.64
C THR A 21 12.12 -2.22 -14.18
N THR A 22 13.18 -1.59 -14.71
CA THR A 22 14.57 -1.93 -14.32
C THR A 22 15.38 -0.74 -13.85
N GLU A 23 15.05 0.47 -14.30
CA GLU A 23 15.83 1.69 -14.04
C GLU A 23 14.92 2.91 -13.78
N PRO A 24 14.44 3.11 -12.54
CA PRO A 24 14.57 2.23 -11.37
C PRO A 24 13.59 1.05 -11.42
N TYR A 25 13.96 -0.08 -10.82
CA TYR A 25 13.01 -1.16 -10.52
C TYR A 25 11.97 -0.69 -9.49
N TYR A 26 10.72 -1.08 -9.71
CA TYR A 26 9.52 -0.65 -8.98
C TYR A 26 9.65 -0.75 -7.46
N LYS A 27 10.23 -1.85 -6.94
CA LYS A 27 10.52 -2.08 -5.51
C LYS A 27 9.35 -1.70 -4.57
N GLY A 28 8.12 -1.78 -5.06
CA GLY A 28 6.89 -1.52 -4.32
C GLY A 28 6.25 -2.82 -3.82
N GLU A 29 5.03 -2.71 -3.31
CA GLU A 29 4.23 -3.86 -2.87
C GLU A 29 2.82 -3.72 -3.47
N VAL A 30 2.33 -4.81 -4.05
CA VAL A 30 0.91 -5.01 -4.36
C VAL A 30 0.43 -6.18 -3.51
N ASP A 31 -0.67 -5.99 -2.80
CA ASP A 31 -1.26 -7.01 -1.93
C ASP A 31 -2.70 -7.29 -2.35
N TYR A 32 -3.11 -8.55 -2.23
CA TYR A 32 -4.42 -9.04 -2.68
C TYR A 32 -5.15 -9.73 -1.52
N GLY A 33 -6.35 -9.24 -1.20
CA GLY A 33 -7.25 -9.94 -0.29
C GLY A 33 -8.02 -11.07 -0.99
N ASP A 34 -8.49 -12.07 -0.24
CA ASP A 34 -9.31 -13.19 -0.78
C ASP A 34 -10.65 -12.67 -1.32
N ARG A 35 -10.67 -12.35 -2.63
CA ARG A 35 -11.80 -11.75 -3.35
C ARG A 35 -12.34 -10.48 -2.69
N ALA A 36 -11.45 -9.74 -2.02
CA ALA A 36 -11.85 -8.53 -1.34
C ALA A 36 -12.33 -7.48 -2.36
N GLU A 37 -13.44 -6.83 -2.01
CA GLU A 37 -14.09 -5.83 -2.86
C GLU A 37 -13.34 -4.49 -2.87
N HIS A 38 -13.86 -3.53 -3.63
CA HIS A 38 -13.39 -2.15 -3.60
C HIS A 38 -13.27 -1.63 -2.16
N CYS A 39 -12.28 -0.78 -1.93
CA CYS A 39 -11.94 -0.20 -0.63
C CYS A 39 -11.26 -1.16 0.37
N TRP A 40 -10.97 -2.42 0.02
CA TRP A 40 -10.08 -3.24 0.85
C TRP A 40 -8.70 -2.58 0.98
N ASN A 41 -8.11 -2.72 2.17
CA ASN A 41 -6.99 -1.89 2.60
C ASN A 41 -5.76 -2.68 3.09
N GLY A 42 -5.63 -3.96 2.77
CA GLY A 42 -4.48 -4.77 3.20
C GLY A 42 -4.66 -5.56 4.50
N ASP A 43 -5.81 -5.48 5.19
CA ASP A 43 -6.03 -6.27 6.42
C ASP A 43 -6.60 -7.65 6.06
N HIS A 44 -5.75 -8.68 6.17
CA HIS A 44 -6.11 -10.08 5.94
C HIS A 44 -6.88 -10.72 7.10
N THR A 45 -7.00 -10.03 8.24
CA THR A 45 -7.53 -10.62 9.49
C THR A 45 -8.91 -10.08 9.87
N ARG A 46 -9.40 -9.03 9.19
CA ARG A 46 -10.65 -8.35 9.55
C ARG A 46 -11.50 -8.01 8.32
N PRO A 47 -12.83 -7.94 8.46
CA PRO A 47 -13.70 -7.43 7.40
C PRO A 47 -13.42 -5.96 7.07
N ASN A 48 -13.62 -5.59 5.80
CA ASN A 48 -13.37 -4.24 5.26
C ASN A 48 -14.05 -3.12 6.07
N ALA A 49 -15.30 -3.35 6.49
CA ALA A 49 -16.08 -2.40 7.30
C ALA A 49 -15.37 -1.98 8.61
N THR A 50 -14.55 -2.88 9.18
CA THR A 50 -13.77 -2.65 10.40
C THR A 50 -12.34 -2.23 10.08
N SER A 51 -11.68 -2.88 9.12
CA SER A 51 -10.28 -2.58 8.80
C SER A 51 -10.08 -1.15 8.27
N ARG A 52 -11.06 -0.61 7.53
CA ARG A 52 -11.04 0.79 7.05
C ARG A 52 -10.96 1.84 8.16
N LEU A 53 -11.25 1.49 9.42
CA LEU A 53 -11.10 2.40 10.56
C LEU A 53 -9.68 2.42 11.12
N ARG A 54 -8.75 1.67 10.52
CA ARG A 54 -7.42 1.38 11.06
C ARG A 54 -6.26 1.78 10.15
N TYR A 55 -6.51 2.53 9.07
CA TYR A 55 -5.45 2.98 8.14
C TYR A 55 -4.23 3.55 8.88
N ASN A 56 -4.46 4.40 9.88
CA ASN A 56 -3.38 4.99 10.67
C ASN A 56 -2.49 3.94 11.34
N GLN A 57 -3.09 2.91 11.94
CA GLN A 57 -2.36 1.84 12.61
C GLN A 57 -1.61 0.93 11.62
N MET A 58 -2.10 0.84 10.39
CA MET A 58 -1.53 -0.02 9.35
C MET A 58 -0.39 0.68 8.58
N PHE A 59 -0.54 1.97 8.28
CA PHE A 59 0.30 2.65 7.31
C PHE A 59 1.22 3.73 7.89
N ILE A 60 0.92 4.32 9.06
CA ILE A 60 1.78 5.39 9.61
C ILE A 60 3.17 4.85 9.92
N ALA A 61 3.28 3.66 10.52
CA ALA A 61 4.59 3.08 10.82
C ALA A 61 5.45 2.89 9.54
N ARG A 62 4.87 2.30 8.50
CA ARG A 62 5.52 2.15 7.17
C ARG A 62 5.88 3.50 6.55
N ALA A 63 5.00 4.49 6.65
CA ALA A 63 5.27 5.83 6.11
C ALA A 63 6.42 6.52 6.85
N VAL A 64 6.49 6.35 8.18
CA VAL A 64 7.58 6.88 9.00
C VAL A 64 8.92 6.24 8.63
N GLU A 65 8.97 4.91 8.49
CA GLU A 65 10.16 4.19 8.02
C GLU A 65 10.62 4.71 6.64
N ARG A 66 9.69 4.79 5.68
CA ARG A 66 9.99 5.28 4.33
C ARG A 66 10.45 6.74 4.31
N MET A 67 9.96 7.58 5.23
CA MET A 67 10.43 8.95 5.42
C MET A 67 11.86 8.97 5.97
N GLU A 68 12.20 8.15 6.95
CA GLU A 68 13.57 8.06 7.48
C GLU A 68 14.59 7.67 6.42
N GLU A 69 14.25 6.70 5.57
CA GLU A 69 15.15 6.19 4.53
C GLU A 69 15.44 7.19 3.41
N SER A 70 14.56 8.18 3.20
CA SER A 70 14.59 9.02 2.01
C SER A 70 14.57 10.52 2.25
N ALA A 71 14.46 10.94 3.51
CA ALA A 71 14.48 12.34 3.85
C ALA A 71 15.79 12.98 3.36
N PRO A 72 15.73 14.21 2.83
CA PRO A 72 16.93 14.91 2.39
C PRO A 72 17.82 15.25 3.60
N ALA A 73 19.11 15.44 3.34
CA ALA A 73 20.06 15.84 4.37
C ALA A 73 19.59 17.13 5.09
N GLY A 74 19.55 17.09 6.43
CA GLY A 74 19.13 18.22 7.26
C GLY A 74 17.62 18.34 7.50
N ALA A 75 16.79 17.43 6.97
CA ALA A 75 15.37 17.38 7.30
C ALA A 75 15.13 17.03 8.78
N ASP A 76 14.11 17.65 9.38
CA ASP A 76 13.69 17.35 10.74
C ASP A 76 12.80 16.11 10.79
N LEU A 77 13.32 15.05 11.42
CA LEU A 77 12.63 13.78 11.62
C LEU A 77 12.23 13.54 13.07
N THR A 78 12.40 14.53 13.95
CA THR A 78 12.34 14.32 15.40
C THR A 78 11.33 15.20 16.13
N SER A 79 11.03 16.42 15.67
CA SER A 79 10.16 17.35 16.40
C SER A 79 8.72 16.88 16.59
N TRP A 80 8.27 15.95 15.75
CA TRP A 80 6.91 15.40 15.75
C TRP A 80 6.82 14.01 16.37
N ARG A 81 7.94 13.41 16.80
CA ARG A 81 7.98 12.08 17.43
C ARG A 81 7.89 12.21 18.94
N TYR A 82 6.71 11.98 19.48
CA TYR A 82 6.42 11.97 20.92
C TYR A 82 5.79 10.65 21.35
#